data_AF-A0A9W3BKN6-F1
#
_entry.id   AF-A0A9W3BKN6-F1
#
_cell.length_a   1.000
_cell.length_b   1.000
_cell.length_c   1.000
_cell.angle_alpha   90.00
_cell.angle_beta   90.00
_cell.angle_gamma   90.00
#
_symmetry.space_group_name_H-M   'P 1'
#
loop_
_entity.id
_entity.type
_entity.pdbx_description
1 polymer ?
#
loop_
_entity_poly.entity_id
_entity_poly.type
_entity_poly.pdbx_seq_one_letter_code
_entity_poly.pdbx_strand_id
1 'polypeptide(L)'
;MRLLVCLALTVFVSVTLSAPSFKRGFCLSLCGSVNNVTCPSGYECRSNGCGHQCYKTTFVQPAGCSELVCALNCPLGYARTDQGCEICQCDYSRLG
;
A
#
# COMPACT_ATOMS: atom_id res chain seq x y z
N MET A 1 22.83 -38.33 34.86
CA MET A 1 21.79 -38.36 33.80
C MET A 1 20.75 -37.24 33.96
N ARG A 2 20.11 -37.06 35.13
CA ARG A 2 19.12 -35.99 35.36
C ARG A 2 19.63 -34.56 35.09
N LEU A 3 20.84 -34.22 35.54
CA LEU A 3 21.42 -32.88 35.34
C LEU A 3 21.72 -32.58 33.86
N LEU A 4 22.20 -33.58 33.10
CA LEU A 4 22.49 -33.47 31.67
C LEU A 4 21.20 -33.31 30.85
N VAL A 5 20.13 -33.99 31.25
CA VAL A 5 18.80 -33.86 30.63
C VAL A 5 18.21 -32.46 30.89
N CYS A 6 18.36 -31.93 32.10
CA CYS A 6 17.92 -30.57 32.41
C CYS A 6 18.69 -29.51 31.61
N LEU A 7 20.02 -29.63 31.52
CA LEU A 7 20.85 -28.71 30.73
C LEU A 7 20.46 -28.74 29.25
N ALA A 8 20.27 -29.93 28.67
CA ALA A 8 19.82 -30.08 27.30
C ALA A 8 18.43 -29.44 27.08
N LEU A 9 17.46 -29.68 27.97
CA LEU A 9 16.13 -29.07 27.88
C LEU A 9 16.18 -27.54 27.98
N THR A 10 17.00 -26.99 28.88
CA THR A 10 17.14 -25.53 29.01
C THR A 10 17.76 -24.89 27.77
N VAL A 11 18.78 -25.51 27.16
CA VAL A 11 19.40 -25.02 25.93
C VAL A 11 18.41 -25.08 24.75
N PHE A 12 17.64 -26.15 24.63
CA PHE A 12 16.61 -26.26 23.58
C PHE A 12 15.51 -25.20 23.72
N VAL A 13 15.06 -24.90 24.95
CA VAL A 13 14.07 -23.84 25.22
C VAL A 13 14.64 -22.45 24.90
N SER A 14 15.90 -22.19 25.22
CA SER A 14 16.57 -20.93 24.88
C SER A 14 16.67 -20.71 23.37
N VAL A 15 16.96 -21.77 22.61
CA VAL A 15 17.13 -21.72 21.14
C VAL A 15 15.80 -21.49 20.42
N THR A 16 14.69 -22.02 20.92
CA THR A 16 13.37 -21.79 20.32
C THR A 16 12.81 -20.39 20.63
N LEU A 17 13.18 -19.79 21.77
CA LEU A 17 12.72 -18.45 22.16
C LEU A 17 13.51 -17.31 21.48
N SER A 18 14.69 -17.60 20.93
CA SER A 18 15.54 -16.62 20.22
C SER A 18 15.26 -16.57 18.71
N ALA A 19 14.09 -16.98 18.24
CA ALA A 19 13.72 -16.83 16.83
C ALA A 19 13.95 -15.35 16.44
N PRO A 20 14.90 -15.06 15.53
CA PRO A 20 15.15 -13.67 15.16
C PRO A 20 13.85 -13.13 14.60
N SER A 21 13.35 -12.04 15.18
CA SER A 21 12.25 -11.29 14.61
C SER A 21 12.72 -10.84 13.23
N PHE A 22 12.41 -11.63 12.21
CA PHE A 22 12.65 -11.27 10.83
C PHE A 22 11.84 -10.01 10.63
N LYS A 23 12.50 -8.85 10.62
CA LYS A 23 11.85 -7.55 10.38
C LYS A 23 11.37 -7.51 8.92
N ARG A 24 10.34 -8.30 8.61
CA ARG A 24 9.52 -8.16 7.41
C ARG A 24 8.73 -6.88 7.63
N GLY A 25 9.06 -5.81 6.89
CA GLY A 25 8.16 -4.68 6.77
C GLY A 25 6.82 -5.16 6.23
N PHE A 26 5.72 -4.57 6.69
CA PHE A 26 4.41 -4.83 6.10
C PHE A 26 4.28 -4.05 4.80
N CYS A 27 3.80 -4.70 3.75
CA CYS A 27 3.44 -4.00 2.53
C CYS A 27 2.28 -3.04 2.80
N LEU A 28 2.47 -1.76 2.49
CA LEU A 28 1.41 -0.77 2.61
C LEU A 28 0.49 -0.87 1.39
N SER A 29 -0.75 -1.30 1.61
CA SER A 29 -1.80 -1.21 0.60
C SER A 29 -2.63 0.04 0.86
N LEU A 30 -2.64 0.94 -0.12
CA LEU A 30 -3.36 2.21 -0.05
C LEU A 30 -4.78 2.09 -0.61
N CYS A 31 -5.09 1.04 -1.38
CA CYS A 31 -6.41 0.74 -1.90
C CYS A 31 -6.78 -0.74 -1.74
N GLY A 32 -8.06 -1.04 -1.92
CA GLY A 32 -8.60 -2.40 -1.99
C GLY A 32 -9.34 -2.86 -0.73
N SER A 33 -9.74 -4.13 -0.71
CA SER A 33 -10.59 -4.68 0.36
C SER A 33 -9.93 -4.73 1.73
N VAL A 34 -8.60 -4.57 1.80
CA VAL A 34 -7.84 -4.60 3.06
C VAL A 34 -8.05 -3.33 3.90
N ASN A 35 -8.37 -2.21 3.25
CA ASN A 35 -8.59 -0.92 3.91
C ASN A 35 -9.87 -0.22 3.42
N ASN A 36 -10.68 -0.89 2.60
CA ASN A 36 -11.91 -0.39 1.97
C ASN A 36 -11.74 0.90 1.15
N VAL A 37 -10.52 1.24 0.77
CA VAL A 37 -10.26 2.43 -0.03
C VAL A 37 -10.51 2.11 -1.50
N THR A 38 -11.43 2.87 -2.11
CA THR A 38 -11.81 2.73 -3.53
C THR A 38 -11.11 3.78 -4.38
N CYS A 39 -10.64 3.36 -5.56
CA CYS A 39 -9.98 4.25 -6.52
C CYS A 39 -10.99 5.20 -7.20
N PRO A 40 -10.54 6.36 -7.71
CA PRO A 40 -11.40 7.27 -8.46
C PRO A 40 -11.83 6.66 -9.80
N SER A 41 -12.91 7.19 -10.40
CA SER A 41 -13.43 6.68 -11.67
C SER A 41 -12.35 6.68 -12.76
N GLY A 42 -12.21 5.56 -13.46
CA GLY A 42 -11.17 5.34 -14.47
C GLY A 42 -9.80 4.93 -13.92
N TYR A 43 -9.71 4.69 -12.61
CA TYR A 43 -8.54 4.11 -11.96
C TYR A 43 -8.88 2.75 -11.38
N GLU A 44 -7.87 1.88 -11.33
CA GLU A 44 -7.98 0.56 -10.73
C GLU A 44 -6.93 0.35 -9.64
N CYS A 45 -7.32 -0.36 -8.58
CA CYS A 45 -6.42 -0.76 -7.52
C CYS A 45 -5.55 -1.92 -8.02
N ARG A 46 -4.24 -1.70 -8.18
CA ARG A 46 -3.31 -2.71 -8.68
C ARG A 46 -2.07 -2.77 -7.81
N SER A 47 -1.39 -3.92 -7.84
CA SER A 47 -0.18 -4.11 -7.07
C SER A 47 0.94 -3.19 -7.58
N ASN A 48 1.68 -2.59 -6.64
CA ASN A 48 2.91 -1.84 -6.93
C ASN A 48 4.18 -2.66 -6.64
N GLY A 49 4.07 -3.99 -6.57
CA GLY A 49 5.17 -4.91 -6.29
C GLY A 49 5.27 -5.36 -4.82
N CYS A 50 4.62 -4.66 -3.89
CA CYS A 50 4.50 -5.07 -2.49
C CYS A 50 3.05 -4.93 -2.02
N GLY A 51 2.53 -3.70 -2.05
CA GLY A 51 1.16 -3.38 -1.68
C GLY A 51 0.30 -3.09 -2.90
N HIS A 52 -0.63 -2.15 -2.76
CA HIS A 52 -1.55 -1.74 -3.81
C HIS A 52 -1.73 -0.22 -3.84
N GLN A 53 -1.85 0.33 -5.04
CA GLN A 53 -2.14 1.74 -5.28
C GLN A 53 -3.06 1.87 -6.51
N CYS A 54 -3.67 3.04 -6.67
CA CYS A 54 -4.55 3.33 -7.80
C CYS A 54 -3.73 3.70 -9.05
N TYR A 55 -3.96 2.99 -10.15
CA TYR A 55 -3.36 3.28 -11.44
C TYR A 55 -4.44 3.74 -12.43
N LYS A 56 -4.06 4.70 -13.28
CA LYS A 56 -4.90 5.16 -14.38
C LYS A 56 -5.08 4.02 -15.40
N THR A 57 -6.32 3.61 -15.68
CA THR A 57 -6.61 2.55 -16.67
C THR A 57 -7.48 3.08 -17.79
N THR A 58 -8.68 3.53 -17.46
CA THR A 58 -9.69 3.98 -18.43
C THR A 58 -10.04 5.46 -18.28
N PHE A 59 -9.41 6.16 -17.34
CA PHE A 59 -9.66 7.59 -17.15
C PHE A 59 -9.23 8.40 -18.38
N VAL A 60 -10.16 9.20 -18.87
CA VAL A 60 -9.95 10.21 -19.91
C VAL A 60 -10.34 11.55 -19.32
N GLN A 61 -9.51 12.57 -19.55
CA GLN A 61 -9.82 13.94 -19.16
C GLN A 61 -11.13 14.39 -19.84
N PRO A 62 -12.05 15.04 -19.12
CA PRO A 62 -13.22 15.66 -19.74
C PRO A 62 -12.83 16.64 -20.86
N ALA A 63 -13.73 16.82 -21.83
CA ALA A 63 -13.51 17.79 -22.89
C ALA A 63 -13.35 19.21 -22.31
N GLY A 64 -12.31 19.92 -22.74
CA GLY A 64 -11.98 21.27 -22.23
C GLY A 64 -10.98 21.28 -21.07
N CYS A 65 -10.62 20.13 -20.51
CA CYS A 65 -9.50 20.04 -19.56
C CYS A 65 -8.15 20.11 -20.29
N SER A 66 -7.18 20.79 -19.68
CA SER A 66 -5.79 20.73 -20.13
C SER A 66 -5.19 19.35 -19.90
N GLU A 67 -4.20 18.98 -20.73
CA GLU A 67 -3.38 17.81 -20.44
C GLU A 67 -2.69 17.97 -19.08
N LEU A 68 -2.67 16.90 -18.29
CA LEU A 68 -2.02 16.89 -16.98
C LEU A 68 -0.51 16.70 -17.15
N VAL A 69 0.24 17.80 -17.19
CA VAL A 69 1.70 17.78 -17.18
C VAL A 69 2.19 18.02 -15.75
N CYS A 70 2.72 16.97 -15.12
CA CYS A 70 2.96 16.93 -13.68
C CYS A 70 4.08 15.94 -13.33
N ALA A 71 4.92 16.27 -12.35
CA ALA A 71 6.01 15.41 -11.87
C ALA A 71 5.66 14.62 -10.59
N LEU A 72 4.44 14.77 -10.07
CA LEU A 72 3.98 14.03 -8.90
C LEU A 72 3.62 12.58 -9.28
N ASN A 73 3.80 11.68 -8.32
CA ASN A 73 3.24 10.34 -8.37
C ASN A 73 2.17 10.23 -7.27
N CYS A 74 0.90 10.26 -7.67
CA CYS A 74 -0.22 10.23 -6.74
C CYS A 74 -0.79 8.81 -6.61
N PRO A 75 -0.47 8.06 -5.54
CA PRO A 75 -0.82 6.64 -5.41
C PRO A 75 -2.31 6.38 -5.19
N LEU A 76 -3.12 7.42 -4.96
CA LEU A 76 -4.57 7.32 -4.87
C LEU A 76 -5.30 8.02 -6.02
N GLY A 77 -4.53 8.51 -7.01
CA GLY A 77 -5.03 9.34 -8.10
C GLY A 77 -4.91 10.84 -7.81
N TYR A 78 -5.15 11.62 -8.85
CA TYR A 78 -5.08 13.07 -8.81
C TYR A 78 -6.39 13.68 -8.34
N ALA A 79 -6.28 14.80 -7.62
CA ALA A 79 -7.40 15.66 -7.30
C ALA A 79 -8.04 16.20 -8.58
N ARG A 80 -9.36 16.41 -8.52
CA ARG A 80 -10.14 16.92 -9.63
C ARG A 80 -10.83 18.22 -9.26
N THR A 81 -10.98 19.10 -10.24
CA THR A 81 -11.86 20.26 -10.11
C THR A 81 -13.32 19.82 -10.05
N ASP A 82 -14.21 20.76 -9.76
CA ASP A 82 -15.66 20.62 -9.88
C ASP A 82 -16.11 20.18 -11.29
N GLN A 83 -15.37 20.57 -12.33
CA GLN A 83 -15.57 20.13 -13.72
C GLN A 83 -14.98 18.74 -14.02
N GLY A 84 -14.33 18.10 -13.05
CA GLY A 84 -13.74 16.77 -13.19
C GLY A 84 -12.34 16.73 -13.80
N CYS A 85 -11.73 17.89 -14.08
CA CYS A 85 -10.37 17.97 -14.63
C CYS A 85 -9.35 17.59 -13.57
N GLU A 86 -8.43 16.66 -13.87
CA GLU A 86 -7.31 16.41 -12.94
C GLU A 86 -6.37 17.60 -12.90
N ILE A 87 -5.89 17.91 -11.70
CA ILE A 87 -4.91 18.96 -11.44
C ILE A 87 -3.63 18.36 -10.85
N CYS A 88 -2.55 19.15 -10.82
CA CYS A 88 -1.25 18.75 -10.28
C CYS A 88 -1.27 18.71 -8.73
N GLN A 89 -2.14 17.88 -8.16
CA GLN A 89 -2.33 17.69 -6.73
C GLN A 89 -2.84 16.26 -6.48
N CYS A 90 -2.38 15.60 -5.42
CA CYS A 90 -2.84 14.26 -5.06
C CYS A 90 -4.12 14.29 -4.24
N ASP A 91 -5.02 13.34 -4.48
CA ASP A 91 -6.24 13.15 -3.69
C ASP A 91 -6.01 12.12 -2.59
N TYR A 92 -5.94 12.58 -1.34
CA TYR A 92 -5.87 11.73 -0.14
C TYR A 92 -7.18 11.67 0.63
N SER A 93 -8.27 12.29 0.14
CA SER A 93 -9.58 12.28 0.81
C SER A 93 -10.16 10.87 0.96
N ARG A 94 -9.64 9.91 0.19
CA ARG A 94 -10.04 8.50 0.18
C ARG A 94 -9.50 7.68 1.35
N LEU A 95 -8.58 8.21 2.17
CA LEU A 95 -7.97 7.50 3.31
C LEU A 95 -8.80 7.56 4.61
N GLY A 96 -10.11 7.85 4.52
CA GLY A 96 -11.01 7.99 5.67
C GLY A 96 -11.53 6.67 6.21
#